data_AF-A0A7Y6M7E4-F1
#
_entry.id   AF-A0A7Y6M7E4-F1
#
_cell.length_a   1.000
_cell.length_b   1.000
_cell.length_c   1.000
_cell.angle_alpha   90.00
_cell.angle_beta   90.00
_cell.angle_gamma   90.00
#
_symmetry.space_group_name_H-M   'P 1'
#
loop_
_entity.id
_entity.type
_entity.pdbx_description
1 polymer ?
#
loop_
_entity_poly.entity_id
_entity_poly.type
_entity_poly.pdbx_seq_one_letter_code
_entity_poly.pdbx_strand_id
1 'polypeptide(L)'
;MSIHESLAILRRAAESGTVIITASEPASAEAVRDRETGLKPPFGTVDWTAPPSYRAFLAEHNTFAVKRWDVSSHRYIEFVVVGDDAIVALNSELVHMPEQVDRGDGRWLSTNHLVGFALADADNEAVWCFDVTQPDADGEYPVYYHHYDDQEGRARYVEGGDWEDPANSTPDFPTFGAWLDAMANAFTASEPPSWFEQLGSPGFYPGS
;
A
#
# COMPACT_ATOMS: atom_id res chain seq x y z
N MET A 1 5.21 -12.55 -11.11
CA MET A 1 6.50 -12.89 -10.48
C MET A 1 6.23 -13.33 -9.04
N SER A 2 7.02 -14.24 -8.49
CA SER A 2 6.85 -14.65 -7.08
C SER A 2 7.50 -13.62 -6.13
N ILE A 3 7.00 -13.54 -4.89
CA ILE A 3 7.57 -12.66 -3.85
C ILE A 3 9.08 -12.85 -3.68
N HIS A 4 9.53 -14.12 -3.68
CA HIS A 4 10.94 -14.46 -3.53
C HIS A 4 11.80 -13.90 -4.66
N GLU A 5 11.28 -13.87 -5.89
CA GLU A 5 12.01 -13.31 -7.04
C GLU A 5 12.15 -11.78 -6.92
N SER A 6 11.08 -11.07 -6.56
CA SER A 6 11.12 -9.61 -6.35
C SER A 6 12.10 -9.23 -5.24
N LEU A 7 12.06 -9.96 -4.11
CA LEU A 7 13.01 -9.76 -3.00
C LEU A 7 14.45 -10.09 -3.42
N ALA A 8 14.68 -11.14 -4.20
CA ALA A 8 16.01 -11.49 -4.69
C ALA A 8 16.60 -10.44 -5.65
N ILE A 9 15.77 -9.82 -6.49
CA ILE A 9 16.19 -8.71 -7.37
C ILE A 9 16.67 -7.52 -6.52
N LEU A 10 15.88 -7.13 -5.52
CA LEU A 10 16.21 -6.05 -4.61
C LEU A 10 17.51 -6.33 -3.83
N ARG A 11 17.67 -7.55 -3.29
CA ARG A 11 18.87 -7.98 -2.57
C ARG A 11 20.13 -7.86 -3.45
N ARG A 12 20.07 -8.33 -4.71
CA ARG A 12 21.19 -8.17 -5.67
C ARG A 12 21.52 -6.70 -5.96
N ALA A 13 20.50 -5.86 -6.09
CA ALA A 13 20.70 -4.43 -6.29
C ALA A 13 21.28 -3.72 -5.06
N ALA A 14 21.01 -4.23 -3.85
CA ALA A 14 21.66 -3.74 -2.64
C ALA A 14 23.14 -4.13 -2.59
N GLU A 15 23.49 -5.35 -3.01
CA GLU A 15 24.89 -5.81 -3.12
C GLU A 15 25.70 -4.97 -4.12
N SER A 16 25.07 -4.47 -5.19
CA SER A 16 25.71 -3.54 -6.14
C SER A 16 25.69 -2.08 -5.71
N GLY A 17 25.06 -1.74 -4.59
CA GLY A 17 24.90 -0.37 -4.09
C GLY A 17 23.90 0.48 -4.87
N THR A 18 23.07 -0.13 -5.72
CA THR A 18 22.00 0.55 -6.48
C THR A 18 20.87 0.99 -5.56
N VAL A 19 20.54 0.18 -4.56
CA VAL A 19 19.55 0.48 -3.54
C VAL A 19 20.13 0.25 -2.14
N ILE A 20 19.48 0.82 -1.14
CA ILE A 20 19.74 0.56 0.27
C ILE A 20 18.51 -0.16 0.83
N ILE A 21 18.72 -1.30 1.47
CA ILE A 21 17.65 -2.10 2.09
C ILE A 21 17.77 -2.06 3.60
N THR A 22 16.65 -1.81 4.27
CA THR A 22 16.47 -2.10 5.70
C THR A 22 15.35 -3.12 5.81
N ALA A 23 15.66 -4.30 6.34
CA ALA A 23 14.72 -5.40 6.44
C ALA A 23 14.76 -6.01 7.84
N SER A 24 13.60 -6.42 8.36
CA SER A 24 13.51 -7.16 9.61
C SER A 24 13.57 -8.67 9.37
N GLU A 25 13.63 -9.42 10.47
CA GLU A 25 13.32 -10.85 10.49
C GLU A 25 11.86 -11.12 10.05
N PRO A 26 11.51 -12.38 9.73
CA PRO A 26 10.14 -12.80 9.45
C PRO A 26 9.14 -12.38 10.52
N ALA A 27 7.90 -12.13 10.10
CA ALA A 27 6.78 -11.89 11.01
C ALA A 27 6.47 -13.15 11.83
N SER A 28 6.29 -12.98 13.14
CA SER A 28 5.76 -14.06 13.98
C SER A 28 4.28 -14.30 13.69
N ALA A 29 3.76 -15.47 14.07
CA ALA A 29 2.32 -15.74 13.95
C ALA A 29 1.46 -14.79 14.80
N GLU A 30 2.02 -14.24 15.88
CA GLU A 30 1.39 -13.20 16.71
C GLU A 30 1.35 -11.86 15.96
N ALA A 31 2.46 -11.42 15.38
CA ALA A 31 2.51 -10.20 14.57
C ALA A 31 1.52 -10.24 13.40
N VAL A 32 1.37 -11.38 12.72
CA VAL A 32 0.36 -11.54 11.66
C VAL A 32 -1.06 -11.39 12.22
N ARG A 33 -1.37 -12.02 13.35
CA ARG A 33 -2.69 -11.92 13.99
C ARG A 33 -2.98 -10.50 14.46
N ASP A 34 -1.99 -9.82 15.02
CA ASP A 34 -2.14 -8.47 15.55
C ASP A 34 -2.45 -7.48 14.43
N ARG A 35 -1.86 -7.63 13.24
CA ARG A 35 -2.25 -6.86 12.05
C ARG A 35 -3.69 -7.12 11.62
N GLU A 36 -4.12 -8.37 11.62
CA GLU A 36 -5.46 -8.78 11.17
C GLU A 36 -6.57 -8.34 12.13
N THR A 37 -6.26 -8.24 13.42
CA THR A 37 -7.26 -7.98 14.48
C THR A 37 -7.11 -6.62 15.18
N GLY A 38 -5.98 -5.94 14.97
CA GLY A 38 -5.63 -4.70 15.65
C GLY A 38 -6.22 -3.43 15.04
N LEU A 39 -6.75 -3.51 13.81
CA LEU A 39 -7.31 -2.35 13.12
C LEU A 39 -8.64 -1.92 13.77
N LYS A 40 -8.71 -0.65 14.17
CA LYS A 40 -9.85 -0.04 14.84
C LYS A 40 -10.22 1.26 14.13
N PRO A 41 -11.02 1.20 13.06
CA PRO A 41 -11.50 2.43 12.42
C PRO A 41 -12.32 3.25 13.43
N PRO A 42 -12.41 4.59 13.26
CA PRO A 42 -13.21 5.43 14.15
C PRO A 42 -14.67 4.98 14.29
N PHE A 43 -15.23 4.38 13.24
CA PHE A 43 -16.56 3.76 13.22
C PHE A 43 -16.56 2.47 12.41
N GLY A 44 -17.60 1.66 12.60
CA GLY A 44 -17.75 0.39 11.88
C GLY A 44 -16.66 -0.62 12.24
N THR A 45 -16.37 -1.53 11.33
CA THR A 45 -15.35 -2.58 11.49
C THR A 45 -14.62 -2.80 10.18
N VAL A 46 -13.37 -3.23 10.25
CA VAL A 46 -12.63 -3.79 9.11
C VAL A 46 -12.46 -5.28 9.38
N ASP A 47 -13.03 -6.12 8.52
CA ASP A 47 -12.80 -7.56 8.54
C ASP A 47 -11.89 -7.92 7.37
N TRP A 48 -10.71 -8.43 7.66
CA TRP A 48 -9.72 -8.77 6.65
C TRP A 48 -8.75 -9.84 7.15
N THR A 49 -8.08 -10.46 6.19
CA THR A 49 -6.97 -11.38 6.47
C THR A 49 -5.82 -11.05 5.52
N ALA A 50 -4.57 -11.22 5.94
CA ALA A 50 -3.44 -10.95 5.05
C ALA A 50 -3.55 -11.81 3.76
N PRO A 51 -3.49 -11.21 2.56
CA PRO A 51 -3.63 -11.96 1.31
C PRO A 51 -2.41 -12.87 1.08
N PRO A 52 -2.53 -13.94 0.27
CA PRO A 52 -1.50 -14.97 0.15
C PRO A 52 -0.11 -14.43 -0.20
N SER A 53 0.00 -13.51 -1.16
CA SER A 53 1.27 -12.92 -1.56
C SER A 53 1.86 -12.00 -0.48
N TYR A 54 1.03 -11.30 0.29
CA TYR A 54 1.50 -10.56 1.46
C TYR A 54 1.96 -11.50 2.58
N ARG A 55 1.28 -12.62 2.83
CA ARG A 55 1.75 -13.64 3.79
C ARG A 55 3.08 -14.26 3.38
N ALA A 56 3.27 -14.52 2.09
CA ALA A 56 4.54 -15.02 1.56
C ALA A 56 5.68 -14.01 1.80
N PHE A 57 5.39 -12.70 1.70
CA PHE A 57 6.33 -11.65 2.10
C PHE A 57 6.58 -11.62 3.61
N LEU A 58 5.53 -11.71 4.42
CA LEU A 58 5.64 -11.72 5.89
C LEU A 58 6.44 -12.92 6.42
N ALA A 59 6.45 -14.03 5.69
CA ALA A 59 7.29 -15.19 6.00
C ALA A 59 8.80 -14.93 5.83
N GLU A 60 9.17 -13.86 5.12
CA GLU A 60 10.56 -13.41 4.94
C GLU A 60 10.86 -12.18 5.82
N HIS A 61 9.92 -11.22 5.90
CA HIS A 61 10.13 -9.93 6.53
C HIS A 61 8.85 -9.37 7.18
N ASN A 62 8.92 -8.97 8.44
CA ASN A 62 7.87 -8.21 9.12
C ASN A 62 7.80 -6.74 8.65
N THR A 63 8.95 -6.12 8.40
CA THR A 63 9.10 -4.74 7.90
C THR A 63 10.17 -4.73 6.81
N PHE A 64 9.96 -3.95 5.75
CA PHE A 64 10.92 -3.87 4.65
C PHE A 64 10.90 -2.49 3.99
N ALA A 65 12.05 -1.83 3.95
CA ALA A 65 12.23 -0.53 3.33
C ALA A 65 13.32 -0.61 2.26
N VAL A 66 13.05 0.02 1.12
CA VAL A 66 14.01 0.17 0.02
C VAL A 66 14.15 1.64 -0.28
N LYS A 67 15.39 2.13 -0.29
CA LYS A 67 15.74 3.50 -0.66
C LYS A 67 16.64 3.50 -1.88
N ARG A 68 16.44 4.48 -2.76
CA ARG A 68 17.32 4.73 -3.91
C ARG A 68 17.55 6.22 -4.07
N TRP A 69 18.78 6.62 -4.34
CA TRP A 69 19.06 7.98 -4.79
C TRP A 69 18.56 8.15 -6.23
N ASP A 70 17.66 9.10 -6.44
CA ASP A 70 17.19 9.46 -7.75
C ASP A 70 17.90 10.73 -8.26
N VAL A 71 18.46 10.63 -9.45
CA VAL A 71 19.31 11.69 -10.01
C VAL A 71 18.49 12.83 -10.58
N SER A 72 17.29 12.56 -11.13
CA SER A 72 16.44 13.61 -11.68
C SER A 72 15.84 14.47 -10.57
N SER A 73 15.25 13.84 -9.55
CA SER A 73 14.62 14.55 -8.43
C SER A 73 15.61 15.00 -7.33
N HIS A 74 16.89 14.60 -7.40
CA HIS A 74 17.93 14.94 -6.40
C HIS A 74 17.51 14.61 -4.95
N ARG A 75 16.77 13.51 -4.77
CA ARG A 75 16.33 13.03 -3.46
C ARG A 75 16.42 11.51 -3.37
N TYR A 76 16.34 11.00 -2.15
CA TYR A 76 16.07 9.58 -1.95
C TYR A 76 14.58 9.34 -2.17
N ILE A 77 14.28 8.34 -2.99
CA ILE A 77 12.95 7.76 -3.14
C ILE A 77 12.90 6.50 -2.29
N GLU A 78 11.81 6.30 -1.55
CA GLU A 78 11.67 5.23 -0.58
C GLU A 78 10.25 4.69 -0.52
N PHE A 79 10.09 3.36 -0.56
CA PHE A 79 8.88 2.72 -0.05
C PHE A 79 9.19 1.93 1.22
N VAL A 80 8.20 1.86 2.11
CA VAL A 80 8.30 1.11 3.37
C VAL A 80 7.07 0.23 3.54
N VAL A 81 7.22 -1.09 3.47
CA VAL A 81 6.20 -2.03 3.95
C VAL A 81 6.29 -2.08 5.47
N VAL A 82 5.22 -1.66 6.15
CA VAL A 82 5.25 -1.39 7.59
C VAL A 82 5.14 -2.66 8.45
N GLY A 83 5.64 -2.55 9.68
CA GLY A 83 5.53 -3.57 10.74
C GLY A 83 4.12 -3.70 11.32
N ASP A 84 3.92 -4.66 12.22
CA ASP A 84 2.65 -4.92 12.91
C ASP A 84 2.28 -3.81 13.89
N ASP A 85 3.28 -3.24 14.55
CA ASP A 85 3.14 -2.06 15.40
C ASP A 85 2.74 -0.82 14.60
N ALA A 86 3.37 -0.62 13.44
CA ALA A 86 3.18 0.54 12.60
C ALA A 86 1.90 0.46 11.74
N ILE A 87 1.41 -0.73 11.38
CA ILE A 87 0.20 -0.86 10.53
C ILE A 87 -1.03 -0.27 11.21
N VAL A 88 -1.15 -0.41 12.54
CA VAL A 88 -2.31 0.09 13.29
C VAL A 88 -2.33 1.62 13.26
N ALA A 89 -1.19 2.24 13.57
CA ALA A 89 -1.03 3.70 13.52
C ALA A 89 -1.26 4.24 12.11
N LEU A 90 -0.59 3.64 11.11
CA LEU A 90 -0.73 3.98 9.69
C LEU A 90 -2.21 4.05 9.27
N ASN A 91 -2.98 3.01 9.62
CA ASN A 91 -4.38 2.95 9.22
C ASN A 91 -5.24 3.96 9.97
N SER A 92 -5.04 4.14 11.28
CA SER A 92 -5.81 5.10 12.05
C SER A 92 -5.51 6.56 11.72
N GLU A 93 -4.28 6.86 11.30
CA GLU A 93 -3.83 8.24 11.08
C GLU A 93 -4.01 8.69 9.63
N LEU A 94 -3.80 7.79 8.66
CA LEU A 94 -3.71 8.15 7.25
C LEU A 94 -4.71 7.45 6.34
N VAL A 95 -5.36 6.36 6.79
CA VAL A 95 -6.25 5.57 5.91
C VAL A 95 -7.71 5.75 6.30
N HIS A 96 -8.06 5.58 7.58
CA HIS A 96 -9.45 5.54 8.02
C HIS A 96 -9.99 6.95 8.31
N MET A 97 -11.05 7.31 7.58
CA MET A 97 -11.75 8.58 7.76
C MET A 97 -12.44 8.68 9.15
N PRO A 98 -12.58 9.89 9.69
CA PRO A 98 -13.37 10.11 10.91
C PRO A 98 -14.86 9.81 10.70
N GLU A 99 -15.62 9.78 11.80
CA GLU A 99 -17.07 9.61 11.75
C GLU A 99 -17.79 10.73 11.00
N GLN A 100 -18.88 10.37 10.31
CA GLN A 100 -19.88 11.29 9.77
C GLN A 100 -19.33 12.30 8.74
N VAL A 101 -18.37 11.88 7.91
CA VAL A 101 -17.95 12.68 6.76
C VAL A 101 -19.07 12.71 5.72
N ASP A 102 -19.61 13.91 5.46
CA ASP A 102 -20.69 14.19 4.52
C ASP A 102 -20.27 15.32 3.56
N ARG A 103 -20.63 15.20 2.28
CA ARG A 103 -20.41 16.22 1.24
C ARG A 103 -21.61 17.17 1.06
N GLY A 104 -22.63 17.04 1.90
CA GLY A 104 -23.88 17.80 1.88
C GLY A 104 -25.02 17.12 1.12
N ASP A 105 -24.87 15.84 0.75
CA ASP A 105 -25.92 15.05 0.09
C ASP A 105 -26.67 14.12 1.07
N GLY A 106 -26.29 14.13 2.35
CA GLY A 106 -26.92 13.37 3.41
C GLY A 106 -26.46 11.91 3.49
N ARG A 107 -25.48 11.51 2.69
CA ARG A 107 -24.84 10.19 2.77
C ARG A 107 -23.47 10.31 3.42
N TRP A 108 -23.07 9.28 4.16
CA TRP A 108 -21.78 9.26 4.86
C TRP A 108 -20.73 8.51 4.05
N LEU A 109 -19.50 8.97 4.14
CA LEU A 109 -18.34 8.38 3.48
C LEU A 109 -17.48 7.56 4.45
N SER A 110 -16.77 6.57 3.90
CA SER A 110 -15.83 5.73 4.63
C SER A 110 -14.73 5.20 3.72
N THR A 111 -13.54 5.03 4.31
CA THR A 111 -12.40 4.30 3.75
C THR A 111 -12.12 3.00 4.50
N ASN A 112 -13.07 2.49 5.31
CA ASN A 112 -12.89 1.26 6.09
C ASN A 112 -12.72 -0.01 5.23
N HIS A 113 -13.01 0.08 3.93
CA HIS A 113 -12.68 -0.99 2.98
C HIS A 113 -11.19 -1.06 2.65
N LEU A 114 -10.40 -0.07 3.07
CA LEU A 114 -8.96 0.00 2.85
C LEU A 114 -8.17 -0.49 4.07
N VAL A 115 -7.09 -1.22 3.78
CA VAL A 115 -6.04 -1.56 4.74
C VAL A 115 -4.69 -1.14 4.20
N GLY A 116 -4.13 -0.07 4.76
CA GLY A 116 -2.78 0.41 4.46
C GLY A 116 -1.72 -0.59 4.88
N PHE A 117 -0.74 -0.83 4.00
CA PHE A 117 0.37 -1.76 4.25
C PHE A 117 1.75 -1.18 3.94
N ALA A 118 1.83 -0.08 3.16
CA ALA A 118 3.10 0.57 2.87
C ALA A 118 2.99 2.09 2.72
N LEU A 119 4.05 2.80 3.09
CA LEU A 119 4.21 4.23 2.83
C LEU A 119 4.72 4.45 1.39
N ALA A 120 4.16 5.45 0.71
CA ALA A 120 4.45 5.77 -0.69
C ALA A 120 5.36 7.00 -0.89
N ASP A 121 5.77 7.70 0.17
CA ASP A 121 6.89 8.66 0.17
C ASP A 121 7.32 8.90 1.64
N ALA A 122 8.46 9.55 1.85
CA ALA A 122 9.00 9.93 3.16
C ALA A 122 8.28 11.13 3.79
N ASP A 123 7.37 11.79 3.07
CA ASP A 123 6.52 12.87 3.60
C ASP A 123 5.33 12.34 4.43
N ASN A 124 5.12 11.01 4.46
CA ASN A 124 4.13 10.31 5.28
C ASN A 124 2.66 10.71 5.02
N GLU A 125 2.30 11.16 3.82
CA GLU A 125 0.92 11.56 3.52
C GLU A 125 0.22 10.56 2.58
N ALA A 126 0.98 9.68 1.93
CA ALA A 126 0.48 8.69 0.99
C ALA A 126 0.75 7.24 1.42
N VAL A 127 -0.26 6.39 1.21
CA VAL A 127 -0.30 5.01 1.65
C VAL A 127 -0.76 4.10 0.52
N TRP A 128 -0.10 2.95 0.39
CA TRP A 128 -0.58 1.84 -0.42
C TRP A 128 -1.50 0.96 0.42
N CYS A 129 -2.69 0.70 -0.10
CA CYS A 129 -3.77 0.04 0.62
C CYS A 129 -4.30 -1.17 -0.15
N PHE A 130 -4.65 -2.24 0.56
CA PHE A 130 -5.54 -3.27 0.07
C PHE A 130 -6.98 -2.78 0.09
N ASP A 131 -7.76 -3.08 -0.94
CA ASP A 131 -9.21 -3.07 -0.81
C ASP A 131 -9.71 -4.45 -0.40
N VAL A 132 -10.01 -4.59 0.88
CA VAL A 132 -10.33 -5.87 1.52
C VAL A 132 -11.73 -6.37 1.24
N THR A 133 -12.54 -5.59 0.51
CA THR A 133 -13.91 -5.97 0.14
C THR A 133 -14.00 -6.67 -1.22
N GLN A 134 -12.91 -6.72 -1.97
CA GLN A 134 -12.85 -7.31 -3.31
C GLN A 134 -11.79 -8.41 -3.44
N PRO A 135 -11.86 -9.50 -2.63
CA PRO A 135 -10.95 -10.63 -2.84
C PRO A 135 -11.20 -11.27 -4.21
N ASP A 136 -10.13 -11.58 -4.92
CA ASP A 136 -10.21 -12.42 -6.11
C ASP A 136 -10.40 -13.92 -5.75
N ALA A 137 -10.38 -14.78 -6.77
CA ALA A 137 -10.57 -16.23 -6.58
C ALA A 137 -9.46 -16.90 -5.74
N ASP A 138 -8.28 -16.28 -5.66
CA ASP A 138 -7.14 -16.76 -4.89
C ASP A 138 -7.05 -16.10 -3.50
N GLY A 139 -7.96 -15.16 -3.19
CA GLY A 139 -7.97 -14.41 -1.94
C GLY A 139 -6.97 -13.25 -1.92
N GLU A 140 -6.48 -12.81 -3.09
CA GLU A 140 -5.71 -11.59 -3.21
C GLU A 140 -6.64 -10.37 -3.22
N TYR A 141 -6.14 -9.26 -2.69
CA TYR A 141 -6.84 -7.98 -2.75
C TYR A 141 -6.20 -7.06 -3.79
N PRO A 142 -7.00 -6.30 -4.54
CA PRO A 142 -6.48 -5.21 -5.35
C PRO A 142 -5.84 -4.14 -4.46
N VAL A 143 -4.84 -3.46 -5.01
CA VAL A 143 -4.05 -2.44 -4.33
C VAL A 143 -4.38 -1.06 -4.91
N TYR A 144 -4.61 -0.12 -4.01
CA TYR A 144 -4.88 1.28 -4.32
C TYR A 144 -3.84 2.19 -3.68
N TYR A 145 -3.45 3.23 -4.40
CA TYR A 145 -2.81 4.41 -3.85
C TYR A 145 -3.88 5.26 -3.15
N HIS A 146 -3.60 5.64 -1.90
CA HIS A 146 -4.43 6.50 -1.09
C HIS A 146 -3.60 7.65 -0.53
N HIS A 147 -4.00 8.89 -0.81
CA HIS A 147 -3.40 10.09 -0.22
C HIS A 147 -4.36 10.66 0.82
N TYR A 148 -3.86 10.95 2.02
CA TYR A 148 -4.70 11.42 3.13
C TYR A 148 -5.37 12.76 2.82
N ASP A 149 -4.72 13.64 2.05
CA ASP A 149 -5.32 14.94 1.66
C ASP A 149 -6.22 14.84 0.41
N ASP A 150 -6.07 13.80 -0.43
CA ASP A 150 -6.93 13.59 -1.60
C ASP A 150 -8.20 12.80 -1.20
N GLN A 151 -8.80 13.11 -0.05
CA GLN A 151 -9.94 12.39 0.54
C GLN A 151 -11.17 12.28 -0.37
N GLU A 152 -11.17 12.93 -1.52
CA GLU A 152 -12.21 12.85 -2.55
C GLU A 152 -12.01 11.65 -3.50
N GLY A 153 -10.89 10.93 -3.38
CA GLY A 153 -10.52 9.88 -4.32
C GLY A 153 -11.06 8.49 -3.99
N ARG A 154 -10.70 7.95 -2.83
CA ARG A 154 -10.86 6.52 -2.53
C ARG A 154 -11.96 6.20 -1.52
N ALA A 155 -12.82 7.16 -1.18
CA ALA A 155 -13.92 6.92 -0.25
C ALA A 155 -15.10 6.20 -0.92
N ARG A 156 -15.87 5.48 -0.11
CA ARG A 156 -17.15 4.88 -0.50
C ARG A 156 -18.25 5.35 0.42
N TYR A 157 -19.46 5.43 -0.11
CA TYR A 157 -20.64 5.65 0.69
C TYR A 157 -20.87 4.47 1.63
N VAL A 158 -21.07 4.76 2.91
CA VAL A 158 -21.39 3.77 3.96
C VAL A 158 -22.65 3.01 3.59
N GLU A 159 -23.65 3.71 3.06
CA GLU A 159 -24.86 3.11 2.53
C GLU A 159 -24.61 2.67 1.07
N GLY A 160 -24.80 1.39 0.79
CA GLY A 160 -24.68 0.81 -0.56
C GLY A 160 -23.25 0.43 -0.97
N GLY A 161 -22.21 1.10 -0.44
CA GLY A 161 -20.82 0.79 -0.76
C GLY A 161 -20.36 1.33 -2.12
N ASP A 162 -21.13 2.21 -2.74
CA ASP A 162 -20.75 2.86 -4.00
C ASP A 162 -19.54 3.79 -3.78
N TRP A 163 -18.67 3.89 -4.79
CA TRP A 163 -17.59 4.86 -4.80
C TRP A 163 -18.14 6.30 -4.77
N GLU A 164 -17.47 7.18 -4.02
CA GLU A 164 -17.76 8.63 -4.06
C GLU A 164 -17.58 9.17 -5.48
N ASP A 165 -16.43 8.87 -6.08
CA ASP A 165 -16.14 9.10 -7.49
C ASP A 165 -15.90 7.76 -8.21
N PRO A 166 -16.79 7.37 -9.14
CA PRO A 166 -16.64 6.16 -9.94
C PRO A 166 -15.32 6.05 -10.72
N ALA A 167 -14.68 7.16 -11.08
CA ALA A 167 -13.39 7.15 -11.79
C ALA A 167 -12.29 6.49 -10.94
N ASN A 168 -12.44 6.54 -9.61
CA ASN A 168 -11.48 5.99 -8.67
C ASN A 168 -11.73 4.52 -8.32
N SER A 169 -12.67 3.87 -9.00
CA SER A 169 -12.96 2.44 -8.81
C SER A 169 -11.87 1.51 -9.35
N THR A 170 -11.01 2.00 -10.24
CA THR A 170 -9.96 1.17 -10.86
C THR A 170 -8.76 1.03 -9.91
N PRO A 171 -8.32 -0.20 -9.61
CA PRO A 171 -7.15 -0.43 -8.78
C PRO A 171 -5.85 -0.11 -9.51
N ASP A 172 -4.83 0.28 -8.74
CA ASP A 172 -3.50 0.62 -9.26
C ASP A 172 -2.67 -0.65 -9.53
N PHE A 173 -2.85 -1.69 -8.71
CA PHE A 173 -2.32 -3.03 -8.97
C PHE A 173 -3.35 -4.11 -8.65
N PRO A 174 -3.33 -5.26 -9.36
CA PRO A 174 -4.27 -6.34 -9.11
C PRO A 174 -4.01 -7.07 -7.79
N THR A 175 -2.76 -7.10 -7.29
CA THR A 175 -2.37 -7.83 -6.07
C THR A 175 -1.14 -7.18 -5.40
N PHE A 176 -0.86 -7.54 -4.14
CA PHE A 176 0.39 -7.16 -3.46
C PHE A 176 1.62 -7.62 -4.24
N GLY A 177 1.61 -8.86 -4.75
CA GLY A 177 2.71 -9.40 -5.54
C GLY A 177 3.01 -8.59 -6.80
N ALA A 178 1.96 -8.13 -7.50
CA ALA A 178 2.12 -7.27 -8.68
C ALA A 178 2.70 -5.90 -8.32
N TRP A 179 2.23 -5.31 -7.21
CA TRP A 179 2.79 -4.07 -6.66
C TRP A 179 4.28 -4.21 -6.31
N LEU A 180 4.66 -5.27 -5.57
CA LEU A 180 6.05 -5.47 -5.15
C LEU A 180 6.99 -5.73 -6.34
N ASP A 181 6.51 -6.47 -7.35
CA ASP A 181 7.24 -6.67 -8.61
C ASP A 181 7.49 -5.34 -9.33
N ALA A 182 6.46 -4.50 -9.47
CA ALA A 182 6.61 -3.18 -10.08
C ALA A 182 7.60 -2.29 -9.32
N MET A 183 7.52 -2.27 -7.98
CA MET A 183 8.47 -1.54 -7.14
C MET A 183 9.89 -2.08 -7.28
N ALA A 184 10.08 -3.40 -7.24
CA ALA A 184 11.40 -4.02 -7.40
C ALA A 184 12.02 -3.65 -8.76
N ASN A 185 11.26 -3.71 -9.84
CA ASN A 185 11.76 -3.34 -11.16
C ASN A 185 12.11 -1.86 -11.26
N ALA A 186 11.25 -0.97 -10.75
CA ALA A 186 11.50 0.47 -10.81
C ALA A 186 12.73 0.89 -9.98
N PHE A 187 12.87 0.35 -8.77
CA PHE A 187 14.02 0.63 -7.91
C PHE A 187 15.34 0.06 -8.46
N THR A 188 15.32 -0.98 -9.28
CA THR A 188 16.54 -1.60 -9.83
C THR A 188 16.85 -1.22 -11.27
N ALA A 189 15.94 -0.55 -11.98
CA ALA A 189 16.17 -0.11 -13.36
C ALA A 189 17.28 0.94 -13.45
N SER A 190 18.15 0.85 -14.47
CA SER A 190 19.14 1.90 -14.73
C SER A 190 18.48 3.26 -14.99
N GLU A 191 17.35 3.24 -15.69
CA GLU A 191 16.47 4.38 -15.94
C GLU A 191 15.09 4.05 -15.34
N PRO A 192 14.73 4.62 -14.18
CA PRO A 192 13.43 4.39 -13.57
C PRO A 192 12.28 4.85 -14.47
N PRO A 193 11.08 4.25 -14.33
CA PRO A 193 9.89 4.74 -15.01
C PRO A 193 9.53 6.16 -14.53
N SER A 194 8.81 6.93 -15.36
CA SER A 194 8.45 8.32 -15.07
C SER A 194 7.63 8.52 -13.78
N TRP A 195 6.90 7.50 -13.35
CA TRP A 195 6.12 7.54 -12.10
C TRP A 195 6.96 7.31 -10.84
N PHE A 196 8.23 6.92 -10.99
CA PHE A 196 9.10 6.52 -9.88
C PHE A 196 9.27 7.63 -8.83
N GLU A 197 9.43 8.86 -9.28
CA GLU A 197 9.64 10.01 -8.39
C GLU A 197 8.47 10.23 -7.43
N GLN A 198 7.26 9.76 -7.76
CA GLN A 198 6.05 9.89 -6.94
C GLN A 198 5.51 8.53 -6.52
N LEU A 199 6.34 7.49 -6.64
CA LEU A 199 6.00 6.10 -6.36
C LEU A 199 4.61 5.72 -6.86
N GLY A 200 4.32 5.97 -8.14
CA GLY A 200 3.12 5.42 -8.76
C GLY A 200 1.82 6.16 -8.43
N SER A 201 1.88 7.38 -7.88
CA SER A 201 0.70 8.24 -7.71
C SER A 201 -0.17 8.27 -8.99
N PRO A 202 -1.50 8.00 -8.89
CA PRO A 202 -2.41 7.96 -10.03
C PRO A 202 -2.42 9.29 -10.81
N GLY A 203 -2.49 9.20 -12.14
CA GLY A 203 -2.41 10.36 -13.05
C GLY A 203 -1.04 10.56 -13.71
N PHE A 204 -0.01 9.82 -13.28
CA PHE A 204 1.33 9.81 -13.89
C PHE A 204 1.70 8.49 -14.61
N TYR A 205 0.77 7.54 -14.71
CA TYR A 205 0.92 6.34 -15.53
C TYR A 205 0.83 6.71 -17.03
N PRO A 206 1.81 6.37 -17.88
CA PRO A 206 1.70 6.54 -19.34
C PRO A 206 0.81 5.46 -20.00
N GLY A 207 -0.15 4.90 -19.26
CA GLY A 207 -0.90 3.69 -19.61
C GLY A 207 -2.40 3.87 -19.86
N SER A 208 -2.88 5.10 -20.08
CA SER A 208 -4.24 5.38 -20.56
C SER A 208 -4.23 5.77 -22.03
#